data_AF-A0A4R2KQF2-F1
#
_entry.id   AF-A0A4R2KQF2-F1
#
_cell.length_a   1.000
_cell.length_b   1.000
_cell.length_c   1.000
_cell.angle_alpha   90.00
_cell.angle_beta   90.00
_cell.angle_gamma   90.00
#
_symmetry.space_group_name_H-M   'P 1'
#
loop_
_entity.id
_entity.type
_entity.pdbx_description
1 polymer ?
#
loop_
_entity_poly.entity_id
_entity_poly.type
_entity_poly.pdbx_seq_one_letter_code
_entity_poly.pdbx_strand_id
1 'polypeptide(L)'
;MKRATLSDAALLGLTLLLTGATVPLTLAMAGPAAAGRPALVVVPPWGAGAAEVIAAGGGYEIGPRVAPIARFAVLDRPAAARAAGAWAVLDAGALPILCGFERDIR
;
A
#
# COMPACT_ATOMS: atom_id res chain seq x y z
N MET A 1 -38.99 1.82 -1.57
CA MET A 1 -37.70 1.95 -2.28
C MET A 1 -37.61 3.38 -2.82
N LYS A 2 -36.77 4.24 -2.23
CA LYS A 2 -36.62 5.64 -2.70
C LYS A 2 -35.84 5.63 -4.02
N ARG A 3 -36.35 6.30 -5.06
CA ARG A 3 -35.65 6.42 -6.35
C ARG A 3 -34.40 7.28 -6.15
N ALA A 4 -33.24 6.76 -6.53
CA ALA A 4 -32.02 7.55 -6.59
C ALA A 4 -32.27 8.73 -7.54
N THR A 5 -31.94 9.93 -7.08
CA THR A 5 -32.05 11.15 -7.88
C THR A 5 -30.83 11.25 -8.80
N LEU A 6 -30.93 12.02 -9.88
CA LEU A 6 -29.84 12.23 -10.84
C LEU A 6 -28.57 12.80 -10.16
N SER A 7 -28.77 13.58 -9.09
CA SER A 7 -27.76 14.11 -8.17
C SER A 7 -27.03 13.01 -7.39
N ASP A 8 -27.72 11.97 -6.92
CA ASP A 8 -27.08 10.86 -6.18
C ASP A 8 -26.15 10.06 -7.09
N ALA A 9 -26.59 9.82 -8.34
CA ALA A 9 -25.76 9.15 -9.33
C ALA A 9 -24.52 9.98 -9.71
N ALA A 10 -24.68 11.29 -9.85
CA ALA A 10 -23.57 12.21 -10.11
C ALA A 10 -22.56 12.23 -8.95
N LEU A 11 -23.04 12.27 -7.69
CA LEU A 11 -22.20 12.23 -6.50
C LEU A 11 -21.44 10.90 -6.36
N LEU A 12 -22.11 9.78 -6.59
CA LEU A 12 -21.47 8.46 -6.60
C LEU A 12 -20.42 8.35 -7.72
N GLY A 13 -20.77 8.80 -8.92
CA GLY A 13 -19.86 8.82 -10.06
C GLY A 13 -18.61 9.66 -9.76
N LEU A 14 -18.79 10.88 -9.26
CA LEU A 14 -17.68 11.77 -8.88
C LEU A 14 -16.81 11.14 -7.79
N THR A 15 -17.42 10.52 -6.77
CA THR A 15 -16.68 9.89 -5.68
C THR A 15 -15.85 8.70 -6.19
N LEU A 16 -16.42 7.87 -7.06
CA LEU A 16 -15.69 6.76 -7.69
C LEU A 16 -14.52 7.26 -8.53
N LEU A 17 -14.74 8.36 -9.26
CA LEU A 17 -13.74 8.94 -10.15
C LEU A 17 -12.57 9.53 -9.37
N LEU A 18 -12.87 10.28 -8.30
CA LEU A 18 -11.86 10.85 -7.41
C LEU A 18 -11.07 9.76 -6.70
N THR A 19 -11.74 8.79 -6.06
CA THR A 19 -11.07 7.70 -5.34
C THR A 19 -10.26 6.80 -6.27
N GLY A 20 -10.82 6.46 -7.43
CA GLY A 20 -10.15 5.67 -8.46
C GLY A 20 -8.91 6.37 -9.04
N ALA A 21 -8.89 7.70 -9.11
CA ALA A 21 -7.74 8.46 -9.60
C ALA A 21 -6.67 8.72 -8.52
N THR A 22 -7.07 8.98 -7.27
CA THR A 22 -6.12 9.32 -6.20
C THR A 22 -5.29 8.13 -5.74
N VAL A 23 -5.87 6.93 -5.65
CA VAL A 23 -5.15 5.73 -5.20
C VAL A 23 -3.93 5.41 -6.08
N PRO A 24 -4.03 5.23 -7.40
CA PRO A 24 -2.87 4.95 -8.24
C PRO A 24 -1.85 6.09 -8.23
N LEU A 25 -2.30 7.36 -8.14
CA LEU A 25 -1.40 8.50 -8.04
C LEU A 25 -0.57 8.47 -6.75
N THR A 26 -1.20 8.21 -5.61
CA THR A 26 -0.50 8.10 -4.31
C THR A 26 0.48 6.91 -4.28
N LEU A 27 0.10 5.77 -4.88
CA LEU A 27 0.99 4.61 -5.02
C LEU A 27 2.20 4.91 -5.91
N ALA A 28 2.00 5.65 -7.01
CA ALA A 28 3.09 6.07 -7.88
C ALA A 28 4.08 7.02 -7.18
N MET A 29 3.57 7.92 -6.33
CA MET A 29 4.42 8.84 -5.55
C MET A 29 5.24 8.14 -4.47
N ALA A 30 4.78 7.00 -3.95
CA ALA A 30 5.51 6.26 -2.93
C ALA A 30 6.80 5.61 -3.46
N GLY A 31 6.88 5.38 -4.78
CA GLY A 31 8.03 4.74 -5.41
C GLY A 31 8.14 3.23 -5.10
N PRO A 32 8.86 2.48 -5.96
CA PRO A 32 9.09 1.07 -5.74
C PRO A 32 10.02 0.86 -4.53
N ALA A 33 9.76 -0.17 -3.74
CA ALA A 33 10.69 -0.56 -2.68
C ALA A 33 12.05 -0.99 -3.25
N ALA A 34 13.11 -0.57 -2.58
CA ALA A 34 14.49 -0.98 -2.87
C ALA A 34 14.92 -2.16 -2.00
N ALA A 35 15.75 -3.04 -2.55
CA ALA A 35 16.31 -4.17 -1.82
C ALA A 35 17.10 -3.71 -0.57
N GLY A 36 16.94 -4.43 0.54
CA GLY A 36 17.61 -4.13 1.81
C GLY A 36 17.12 -2.86 2.52
N ARG A 37 16.11 -2.16 1.98
CA ARG A 37 15.51 -0.99 2.61
C ARG A 37 14.12 -1.32 3.19
N PRO A 38 13.68 -0.58 4.21
CA PRO A 38 12.32 -0.68 4.72
C PRO A 38 11.28 -0.47 3.63
N ALA A 39 10.32 -1.39 3.57
CA ALA A 39 9.22 -1.39 2.63
C ALA A 39 7.89 -1.60 3.36
N LEU A 40 6.82 -1.04 2.82
CA LEU A 40 5.45 -1.38 3.21
C LEU A 40 4.90 -2.42 2.24
N VAL A 41 4.61 -3.60 2.77
CA VAL A 41 4.02 -4.73 2.05
C VAL A 41 2.53 -4.75 2.33
N VAL A 42 1.73 -4.52 1.30
CA VAL A 42 0.26 -4.58 1.38
C VAL A 42 -0.21 -5.89 0.76
N VAL A 43 -0.99 -6.66 1.51
CA VAL A 43 -1.54 -7.95 1.05
C VAL A 43 -3.06 -7.93 1.07
N PRO A 44 -3.72 -8.66 0.14
CA PRO A 44 -5.15 -8.91 0.26
C PRO A 44 -5.49 -9.58 1.59
N PRO A 45 -6.70 -9.38 2.13
CA PRO A 45 -7.18 -10.13 3.30
C PRO A 45 -7.55 -11.59 2.97
N TRP A 46 -7.30 -12.04 1.75
CA TRP A 46 -7.51 -13.40 1.25
C TRP A 46 -6.23 -13.91 0.57
N GLY A 47 -6.08 -15.23 0.45
CA GLY A 47 -4.90 -15.83 -0.19
C GLY A 47 -3.68 -15.89 0.74
N ALA A 48 -2.49 -15.76 0.15
CA ALA A 48 -1.22 -15.87 0.88
C ALA A 48 -1.11 -14.80 1.97
N GLY A 49 -0.66 -15.22 3.16
CA GLY A 49 -0.48 -14.32 4.30
C GLY A 49 0.72 -13.39 4.12
N ALA A 50 0.75 -12.28 4.85
CA ALA A 50 1.84 -11.32 4.76
C ALA A 50 3.23 -11.94 5.06
N ALA A 51 3.32 -12.82 6.06
CA ALA A 51 4.57 -13.50 6.40
C ALA A 51 5.09 -14.38 5.25
N GLU A 52 4.21 -15.07 4.54
CA GLU A 52 4.54 -15.90 3.38
C GLU A 52 5.05 -15.04 2.21
N VAL A 53 4.33 -13.96 1.91
CA VAL A 53 4.70 -12.98 0.88
C VAL A 53 6.06 -12.34 1.17
N ILE A 54 6.33 -12.00 2.44
CA ILE A 54 7.60 -11.41 2.88
C ILE A 54 8.73 -12.44 2.77
N ALA A 55 8.49 -13.68 3.19
CA ALA A 55 9.46 -14.76 3.07
C ALA A 55 9.81 -15.06 1.60
N ALA A 56 8.83 -15.01 0.68
CA ALA A 56 9.07 -15.16 -0.76
C ALA A 56 9.98 -14.05 -1.32
N GLY A 57 9.90 -12.84 -0.74
CA GLY A 57 10.80 -11.72 -1.00
C GLY A 57 12.19 -11.87 -0.36
N GLY A 58 12.47 -12.95 0.37
CA GLY A 58 13.70 -13.14 1.15
C GLY A 58 13.82 -12.20 2.34
N GLY A 59 12.70 -11.68 2.82
CA GLY A 59 12.70 -10.62 3.82
C GLY A 59 12.24 -11.04 5.20
N TYR A 60 12.14 -10.05 6.08
CA TYR A 60 11.63 -10.19 7.44
C TYR A 60 10.79 -8.96 7.82
N GLU A 61 9.81 -9.19 8.70
CA GLU A 61 8.96 -8.12 9.24
C GLU A 61 9.76 -7.21 10.19
N ILE A 62 9.45 -5.92 10.17
CA ILE A 62 10.00 -4.93 11.09
C ILE A 62 8.88 -4.13 11.75
N GLY A 63 9.12 -3.65 12.97
CA GLY A 63 8.22 -2.77 13.69
C GLY A 63 7.31 -3.47 14.71
N PRO A 64 6.85 -2.73 15.74
CA PRO A 64 6.13 -3.31 16.87
C PRO A 64 4.63 -3.52 16.61
N ARG A 65 4.10 -2.92 15.54
CA ARG A 65 2.66 -2.86 15.25
C ARG A 65 2.38 -3.42 13.87
N VAL A 66 1.33 -4.23 13.81
CA VAL A 66 1.13 -5.21 12.75
C VAL A 66 -0.31 -5.04 12.25
N ALA A 67 -0.52 -4.39 11.08
CA ALA A 67 -1.86 -4.04 10.57
C ALA A 67 -2.43 -5.13 9.62
N PRO A 68 -3.69 -5.57 9.74
CA PRO A 68 -4.19 -6.80 9.11
C PRO A 68 -3.80 -7.03 7.63
N ILE A 69 -3.75 -5.95 6.84
CA ILE A 69 -3.44 -5.99 5.40
C ILE A 69 -2.11 -5.33 5.04
N ALA A 70 -1.35 -4.82 6.01
CA ALA A 70 -0.14 -4.04 5.76
C ALA A 70 0.94 -4.32 6.82
N ARG A 71 2.13 -4.70 6.36
CA ARG A 71 3.30 -4.98 7.19
C ARG A 71 4.48 -4.14 6.74
N PHE A 72 5.28 -3.70 7.70
CA PHE A 72 6.62 -3.22 7.37
C PHE A 72 7.57 -4.40 7.30
N ALA A 73 8.44 -4.40 6.29
CA ALA A 73 9.45 -5.43 6.12
C ALA A 73 10.71 -4.87 5.48
N VAL A 74 11.83 -5.57 5.64
CA VAL A 74 13.00 -5.42 4.77
C VAL A 74 13.00 -6.60 3.82
N LEU A 75 13.13 -6.35 2.52
CA LEU A 75 13.08 -7.37 1.48
C LEU A 75 14.36 -7.37 0.66
N ASP A 76 14.91 -8.54 0.37
CA ASP A 76 16.04 -8.69 -0.56
C ASP A 76 15.56 -8.59 -2.01
N ARG A 77 14.38 -9.14 -2.30
CA ARG A 77 13.77 -9.19 -3.64
C ARG A 77 12.34 -8.67 -3.61
N PRO A 78 12.11 -7.34 -3.54
CA PRO A 78 10.77 -6.74 -3.49
C PRO A 78 9.82 -7.22 -4.59
N ALA A 79 10.32 -7.40 -5.81
CA ALA A 79 9.54 -7.90 -6.94
C ALA A 79 9.00 -9.33 -6.72
N ALA A 80 9.73 -10.17 -5.98
CA ALA A 80 9.27 -11.52 -5.67
C ALA A 80 8.14 -11.53 -4.65
N ALA A 81 8.15 -10.62 -3.67
CA ALA A 81 7.00 -10.43 -2.79
C ALA A 81 5.76 -9.97 -3.58
N ARG A 82 5.94 -9.07 -4.56
CA ARG A 82 4.84 -8.66 -5.46
C ARG A 82 4.29 -9.84 -6.26
N ALA A 83 5.17 -10.68 -6.82
CA ALA A 83 4.79 -11.88 -7.57
C ALA A 83 4.13 -12.96 -6.69
N ALA A 84 4.47 -13.01 -5.40
CA ALA A 84 3.89 -13.92 -4.43
C ALA A 84 2.49 -13.52 -3.94
N GLY A 85 1.96 -12.37 -4.39
CA GLY A 85 0.59 -11.96 -4.11
C GLY A 85 0.44 -10.69 -3.27
N ALA A 86 1.52 -9.96 -2.96
CA ALA A 86 1.36 -8.61 -2.42
C ALA A 86 0.57 -7.75 -3.41
N TRP A 87 -0.43 -7.00 -2.95
CA TRP A 87 -1.10 -5.96 -3.73
C TRP A 87 -0.19 -4.78 -4.03
N ALA A 88 0.70 -4.44 -3.11
CA ALA A 88 1.69 -3.39 -3.28
C ALA A 88 2.92 -3.66 -2.42
N VAL A 89 4.08 -3.20 -2.92
CA VAL A 89 5.35 -3.19 -2.18
C VAL A 89 5.96 -1.81 -2.40
N LEU A 90 5.88 -0.96 -1.38
CA LEU A 90 6.16 0.48 -1.49
C LEU A 90 7.37 0.86 -0.64
N ASP A 91 8.13 1.87 -1.05
CA ASP A 91 9.20 2.43 -0.20
C ASP A 91 8.58 3.04 1.07
N ALA A 92 9.03 2.57 2.24
CA ALA A 92 8.54 3.10 3.51
C ALA A 92 8.97 4.56 3.75
N GLY A 93 9.97 5.06 3.04
CA GLY A 93 10.42 6.45 3.10
C GLY A 93 9.41 7.48 2.60
N ALA A 94 8.39 7.05 1.86
CA ALA A 94 7.29 7.92 1.42
C ALA A 94 6.16 8.06 2.45
N LEU A 95 6.08 7.16 3.45
CA LEU A 95 5.01 7.16 4.43
C LEU A 95 4.97 8.36 5.38
N PRO A 96 6.09 8.98 5.80
CA PRO A 96 6.04 10.20 6.59
C PRO A 96 5.17 11.28 5.93
N ILE A 97 5.28 11.42 4.61
CA ILE A 97 4.48 12.38 3.83
C ILE A 97 2.98 12.06 3.92
N LEU A 98 2.62 10.78 3.83
CA LEU A 98 1.23 10.32 3.95
C LEU A 98 0.67 10.50 5.36
N CYS A 99 1.54 10.52 6.37
CA CYS A 99 1.19 10.76 7.76
C CYS A 99 1.23 12.26 8.16
N GLY A 100 1.50 13.16 7.20
CA GLY A 100 1.62 14.60 7.47
C GLY A 100 2.92 15.00 8.17
N PHE A 101 3.92 14.12 8.21
CA PHE A 101 5.27 14.45 8.64
C PHE A 101 6.08 14.94 7.44
N GLU A 102 6.31 16.23 7.40
CA GLU A 102 7.28 16.83 6.48
C GLU A 102 8.69 16.47 6.95
N ARG A 103 9.56 16.09 6.00
CA ARG A 103 10.98 15.81 6.29
C ARG A 103 11.66 17.12 6.67
N ASP A 104 11.74 17.44 7.96
CA ASP A 104 12.68 18.44 8.45
C ASP A 104 14.08 17.80 8.39
N ILE A 105 14.76 17.96 7.25
CA ILE A 105 16.16 17.58 7.09
C ILE A 105 16.98 18.69 7.72
N ARG A 106 17.24 18.59 9.02
CA ARG A 106 18.30 19.33 9.70
C ARG A 106 19.40 18.37 10.13
#